data_AF-A0A2V8EHT2-F1
#
_entry.id   AF-A0A2V8EHT2-F1
#
_cell.length_a   1.000
_cell.length_b   1.000
_cell.length_c   1.000
_cell.angle_alpha   90.00
_cell.angle_beta   90.00
_cell.angle_gamma   90.00
#
_symmetry.space_group_name_H-M   'P 1'
#
loop_
_entity.id
_entity.type
_entity.pdbx_description
1 polymer ?
#
loop_
_entity_poly.entity_id
_entity_poly.type
_entity_poly.pdbx_seq_one_letter_code
_entity_poly.pdbx_strand_id
1 'polypeptide(L)'
;FDTQNTIPAGTKIQSAVMTLTIKTAGTDTTRQVGVFPVTTSFVQEQATWNIRRTSTAWTTTGGDFGPQAAAVAVPNTVGAKVRVDVTALVQAAVSSSASRYTRLGLSDLGASTSTSYREYYSSKAIDPSVRPVLTVAYGGSTQQQPPPTGTLRVLQYNTHHGGYGSDGVYDMNRIVDWIVKANPDVISLNEIEVGDSWSRNLDQSVVYKNLLEQRTGITWYKVYVNAHGSTTGIGNVVLSKYPFIATGSHLLTAGRAAVDATISVSGRTINFTSTHMDNLYESNRITETKELLSWETTFAENRIVCGDWNAWPNTTEIADMKATYTETWSAAQALGTATGNGITHGSHQIDYIFQSKGATNLSLKSVTIYNTADANGVMPSDHQPVLAVFNIK
;
A
#
# COMPACT_ATOMS: atom_id res chain seq x y z
N PHE A 1 -12.00 10.56 -1.70
CA PHE A 1 -10.54 10.45 -1.86
C PHE A 1 -9.91 10.17 -0.50
N ASP A 2 -8.79 9.46 -0.50
CA ASP A 2 -8.08 9.04 0.71
C ASP A 2 -6.85 9.92 0.90
N THR A 3 -6.99 11.05 1.62
CA THR A 3 -5.80 11.82 2.02
C THR A 3 -5.10 11.26 3.25
N GLN A 4 -5.74 10.31 3.95
CA GLN A 4 -5.18 9.69 5.16
C GLN A 4 -3.90 8.92 4.84
N ASN A 5 -3.90 8.17 3.73
CA ASN A 5 -2.78 7.30 3.36
C ASN A 5 -1.94 7.85 2.21
N THR A 6 -2.50 8.74 1.39
CA THR A 6 -1.81 9.22 0.17
C THR A 6 -1.13 10.58 0.32
N ILE A 7 -1.47 11.34 1.37
CA ILE A 7 -0.91 12.68 1.62
C ILE A 7 -0.46 12.77 3.08
N PRO A 8 0.82 13.11 3.39
CA PRO A 8 1.25 13.30 4.77
C PRO A 8 0.38 14.34 5.51
N ALA A 9 0.12 14.10 6.81
CA ALA A 9 -0.67 15.01 7.63
C ALA A 9 0.00 16.38 7.73
N GLY A 10 -0.81 17.46 7.72
CA GLY A 10 -0.28 18.83 7.79
C GLY A 10 0.39 19.33 6.51
N THR A 11 0.38 18.56 5.42
CA THR A 11 0.92 19.00 4.13
C THR A 11 0.20 20.26 3.63
N LYS A 12 0.97 21.27 3.22
CA LYS A 12 0.42 22.46 2.59
C LYS A 12 -0.01 22.17 1.16
N ILE A 13 -1.31 22.01 0.96
CA ILE A 13 -1.92 21.82 -0.37
C ILE A 13 -2.00 23.17 -1.08
N GLN A 14 -1.43 23.25 -2.28
CA GLN A 14 -1.48 24.43 -3.14
C GLN A 14 -2.72 24.39 -4.04
N SER A 15 -3.00 23.24 -4.64
CA SER A 15 -4.20 23.01 -5.43
C SER A 15 -4.63 21.55 -5.40
N ALA A 16 -5.92 21.30 -5.59
CA ALA A 16 -6.45 19.97 -5.82
C ALA A 16 -7.60 20.02 -6.83
N VAL A 17 -7.48 19.26 -7.92
CA VAL A 17 -8.44 19.22 -9.01
C VAL A 17 -8.96 17.79 -9.18
N MET A 18 -10.26 17.62 -8.97
CA MET A 18 -10.96 16.38 -9.27
C MET A 18 -11.33 16.35 -10.75
N THR A 19 -10.93 15.31 -11.46
CA THR A 19 -11.26 15.08 -12.87
C THR A 19 -12.21 13.88 -12.99
N LEU A 20 -13.36 14.11 -13.62
CA LEU A 20 -14.36 13.10 -13.94
C LEU A 20 -14.51 12.96 -15.45
N THR A 21 -14.76 11.76 -15.95
CA THR A 21 -15.02 11.51 -17.37
C THR A 21 -16.48 11.19 -17.58
N ILE A 22 -17.13 11.89 -18.51
CA ILE A 22 -18.54 11.65 -18.86
C ILE A 22 -18.64 10.30 -19.59
N LYS A 23 -19.47 9.41 -19.06
CA LYS A 23 -19.77 8.08 -19.62
C LYS A 23 -20.99 8.13 -20.52
N THR A 24 -22.09 8.71 -20.03
CA THR A 24 -23.32 8.98 -20.78
C THR A 24 -23.90 10.31 -20.31
N ALA A 25 -24.74 10.94 -21.14
CA ALA A 25 -25.34 12.22 -20.81
C ALA A 25 -26.71 12.37 -21.47
N GLY A 26 -27.58 13.11 -20.79
CA GLY A 26 -28.86 13.55 -21.33
C GLY A 26 -28.75 14.66 -22.38
N THR A 27 -29.90 15.08 -22.93
CA THR A 27 -29.98 16.00 -24.07
C THR A 27 -29.55 17.44 -23.76
N ASP A 28 -29.72 17.88 -22.51
CA ASP A 28 -29.35 19.23 -22.08
C ASP A 28 -27.88 19.52 -22.40
N THR A 29 -27.60 20.58 -23.16
CA THR A 29 -26.24 20.92 -23.63
C THR A 29 -25.27 21.14 -22.49
N THR A 30 -25.74 21.66 -21.35
CA THR A 30 -24.94 21.88 -20.14
C THR A 30 -25.81 21.73 -18.89
N ARG A 31 -25.23 21.17 -17.83
CA ARG A 31 -25.84 21.07 -16.49
C ARG A 31 -24.91 21.68 -15.46
N GLN A 32 -25.47 22.34 -14.44
CA GLN A 32 -24.68 22.80 -13.29
C GLN A 32 -24.64 21.68 -12.25
N VAL A 33 -23.45 21.18 -11.95
CA VAL A 33 -23.25 20.12 -10.96
C VAL A 33 -22.51 20.69 -9.77
N GLY A 34 -23.15 20.66 -8.61
CA GLY A 34 -22.57 21.01 -7.32
C GLY A 34 -21.80 19.85 -6.72
N VAL A 35 -20.75 20.17 -5.96
CA VAL A 35 -19.91 19.22 -5.22
C VAL A 35 -20.02 19.52 -3.74
N PHE A 36 -20.34 18.48 -2.96
CA PHE A 36 -20.65 18.59 -1.54
C PHE A 36 -19.86 17.55 -0.74
N PRO A 37 -19.31 17.86 0.43
CA PRO A 37 -18.80 16.83 1.33
C PRO A 37 -19.97 16.00 1.89
N VAL A 38 -19.81 14.68 1.95
CA VAL A 38 -20.77 13.80 2.63
C VAL A 38 -20.43 13.78 4.12
N THR A 39 -21.36 14.25 4.96
CA THR A 39 -21.12 14.46 6.40
C THR A 39 -21.42 13.22 7.24
N THR A 40 -22.28 12.34 6.73
CA THR A 40 -22.64 11.08 7.41
C THR A 40 -22.00 9.89 6.72
N SER A 41 -21.37 9.01 7.51
CA SER A 41 -20.79 7.76 7.00
C SER A 41 -21.85 6.81 6.43
N PHE A 42 -21.47 5.94 5.49
CA PHE A 42 -22.36 4.93 4.92
C PHE A 42 -21.58 3.67 4.55
N VAL A 43 -22.28 2.56 4.30
CA VAL A 43 -21.69 1.32 3.78
C VAL A 43 -22.15 1.20 2.32
N GLN A 44 -21.19 1.13 1.39
CA GLN A 44 -21.48 1.25 -0.05
C GLN A 44 -22.49 0.20 -0.53
N GLU A 45 -22.37 -1.03 -0.05
CA GLU A 45 -23.20 -2.18 -0.43
C GLU A 45 -24.62 -2.10 0.16
N GLN A 46 -24.83 -1.26 1.16
CA GLN A 46 -26.11 -1.10 1.88
C GLN A 46 -26.80 0.23 1.56
N ALA A 47 -26.08 1.17 0.95
CA ALA A 47 -26.59 2.51 0.69
C ALA A 47 -27.61 2.48 -0.45
N THR A 48 -28.78 3.05 -0.20
CA THR A 48 -29.84 3.33 -1.18
C THR A 48 -30.21 4.81 -1.12
N TRP A 49 -31.20 5.22 -1.90
CA TRP A 49 -31.75 6.57 -1.83
C TRP A 49 -32.24 6.95 -0.43
N ASN A 50 -32.83 6.01 0.32
CA ASN A 50 -33.44 6.28 1.63
C ASN A 50 -32.56 5.83 2.80
N ILE A 51 -31.64 4.89 2.58
CA ILE A 51 -30.94 4.15 3.63
C ILE A 51 -29.42 4.33 3.44
N ARG A 52 -28.67 4.64 4.51
CA ARG A 52 -27.21 4.76 4.47
C ARG A 52 -26.47 3.51 4.95
N ARG A 53 -27.13 2.71 5.80
CA ARG A 53 -26.68 1.42 6.36
C ARG A 53 -27.91 0.60 6.69
N THR A 54 -27.81 -0.74 6.76
CA THR A 54 -28.94 -1.61 7.10
C THR A 54 -29.72 -1.05 8.30
N SER A 55 -31.03 -0.89 8.13
CA SER A 55 -31.96 -0.31 9.12
C SER A 55 -31.71 1.15 9.57
N THR A 56 -30.81 1.90 8.92
CA THR A 56 -30.50 3.30 9.24
C THR A 56 -30.71 4.22 8.03
N ALA A 57 -31.68 5.14 8.13
CA ALA A 57 -31.97 6.11 7.08
C ALA A 57 -30.89 7.21 6.95
N TRP A 58 -30.88 7.88 5.79
CA TRP A 58 -30.30 9.21 5.69
C TRP A 58 -31.16 10.22 6.46
N THR A 59 -30.57 11.32 6.91
CA THR A 59 -31.34 12.45 7.45
C THR A 59 -32.07 13.17 6.32
N THR A 60 -31.40 13.32 5.17
CA THR A 60 -31.99 13.80 3.91
C THR A 60 -31.88 12.72 2.85
N THR A 61 -32.99 12.38 2.18
CA THR A 61 -32.99 11.37 1.11
C THR A 61 -32.00 11.73 0.01
N GLY A 62 -31.24 10.74 -0.46
CA GLY A 62 -30.18 10.93 -1.46
C GLY A 62 -28.79 11.21 -0.85
N GLY A 63 -28.71 11.56 0.44
CA GLY A 63 -27.45 11.73 1.15
C GLY A 63 -27.45 12.92 2.10
N ASP A 64 -26.70 12.79 3.20
CA ASP A 64 -26.44 13.90 4.12
C ASP A 64 -25.22 14.69 3.62
N PHE A 65 -25.48 15.85 3.02
CA PHE A 65 -24.47 16.73 2.45
C PHE A 65 -24.20 17.94 3.35
N GLY A 66 -22.93 18.32 3.42
CA GLY A 66 -22.51 19.60 4.00
C GLY A 66 -22.71 20.76 3.02
N PRO A 67 -22.15 21.94 3.32
CA PRO A 67 -22.22 23.09 2.43
C PRO A 67 -21.64 22.80 1.04
N GLN A 68 -22.19 23.45 0.00
CA GLN A 68 -21.65 23.35 -1.35
C GLN A 68 -20.21 23.85 -1.38
N ALA A 69 -19.30 23.00 -1.83
CA ALA A 69 -17.88 23.32 -1.88
C ALA A 69 -17.44 23.86 -3.24
N ALA A 70 -18.06 23.40 -4.32
CA ALA A 70 -17.80 23.85 -5.67
C ALA A 70 -19.03 23.63 -6.56
N ALA A 71 -19.09 24.28 -7.71
CA ALA A 71 -20.01 23.98 -8.78
C ALA A 71 -19.29 24.08 -10.13
N VAL A 72 -19.73 23.27 -11.09
CA VAL A 72 -19.12 23.22 -12.42
C VAL A 72 -20.19 23.06 -13.51
N ALA A 73 -19.97 23.73 -14.64
CA ALA A 73 -20.74 23.51 -15.85
C ALA A 73 -20.28 22.22 -16.55
N VAL A 74 -21.19 21.27 -16.73
CA VAL A 74 -20.90 19.94 -17.30
C VAL A 74 -21.53 19.79 -18.68
N PRO A 75 -20.74 19.62 -19.76
CA PRO A 75 -21.26 19.44 -21.12
C PRO A 75 -21.96 18.08 -21.26
N ASN A 76 -22.69 17.85 -22.36
CA ASN A 76 -23.25 16.54 -22.69
C ASN A 76 -22.35 15.66 -23.57
N THR A 77 -21.13 16.11 -23.86
CA THR A 77 -20.18 15.37 -24.69
C THR A 77 -19.62 14.14 -23.94
N VAL A 78 -19.97 12.94 -24.41
CA VAL A 78 -19.39 11.69 -23.90
C VAL A 78 -17.87 11.69 -24.07
N GLY A 79 -17.14 11.23 -23.04
CA GLY A 79 -15.68 11.25 -22.98
C GLY A 79 -15.08 12.58 -22.51
N ALA A 80 -15.86 13.66 -22.40
CA ALA A 80 -15.35 14.93 -21.89
C ALA A 80 -14.85 14.81 -20.45
N LYS A 81 -13.74 15.50 -20.17
CA LYS A 81 -13.10 15.57 -18.85
C LYS A 81 -13.60 16.81 -18.11
N VAL A 82 -14.43 16.60 -17.10
CA VAL A 82 -14.91 17.64 -16.20
C VAL A 82 -13.90 17.82 -15.08
N ARG A 83 -13.39 19.03 -14.90
CA ARG A 83 -12.42 19.37 -13.85
C ARG A 83 -13.09 20.26 -12.83
N VAL A 84 -13.01 19.88 -11.56
CA VAL A 84 -13.56 20.63 -10.44
C VAL A 84 -12.45 20.94 -9.46
N ASP A 85 -12.26 22.23 -9.17
CA ASP A 85 -11.38 22.66 -8.10
C ASP A 85 -12.02 22.26 -6.75
N VAL A 86 -11.33 21.40 -6.02
CA VAL A 86 -11.71 20.92 -4.69
C VAL A 86 -10.61 21.23 -3.67
N THR A 87 -9.76 22.22 -3.96
CA THR A 87 -8.59 22.59 -3.15
C THR A 87 -8.95 22.81 -1.70
N ALA A 88 -9.99 23.61 -1.42
CA ALA A 88 -10.42 23.91 -0.05
C ALA A 88 -10.84 22.66 0.73
N LEU A 89 -11.53 21.71 0.07
CA LEU A 89 -11.94 20.45 0.70
C LEU A 89 -10.74 19.57 1.03
N VAL A 90 -9.77 19.50 0.13
CA VAL A 90 -8.55 18.71 0.35
C VAL A 90 -7.68 19.37 1.43
N GLN A 91 -7.56 20.70 1.46
CA GLN A 91 -6.89 21.44 2.54
C GLN A 91 -7.54 21.17 3.90
N ALA A 92 -8.86 21.24 4.00
CA ALA A 92 -9.59 20.95 5.24
C ALA A 92 -9.39 19.49 5.68
N ALA A 93 -9.43 18.54 4.74
CA ALA A 93 -9.19 17.13 5.05
C ALA A 93 -7.76 16.88 5.53
N VAL A 94 -6.76 17.46 4.87
CA VAL A 94 -5.34 17.25 5.19
C VAL A 94 -4.92 17.91 6.51
N SER A 95 -5.56 19.03 6.88
CA SER A 95 -5.34 19.73 8.15
C SER A 95 -6.11 19.15 9.34
N SER A 96 -7.06 18.24 9.09
CA SER A 96 -7.86 17.60 10.14
C SER A 96 -7.03 16.64 10.98
N SER A 97 -7.22 16.68 12.31
CA SER A 97 -6.71 15.68 13.26
C SER A 97 -7.61 14.44 13.36
N ALA A 98 -8.81 14.49 12.75
CA ALA A 98 -9.72 13.37 12.64
C ALA A 98 -9.45 12.58 11.34
N SER A 99 -10.32 11.61 11.03
CA SER A 99 -10.26 10.83 9.79
C SER A 99 -10.14 11.73 8.54
N ARG A 100 -9.14 11.46 7.70
CA ARG A 100 -8.89 12.18 6.44
C ARG A 100 -9.38 11.42 5.20
N TYR A 101 -10.30 10.48 5.41
CA TYR A 101 -11.08 9.82 4.36
C TYR A 101 -12.29 10.68 3.98
N THR A 102 -12.21 11.34 2.84
CA THR A 102 -13.25 12.30 2.42
C THR A 102 -14.13 11.71 1.32
N ARG A 103 -15.45 11.82 1.48
CA ARG A 103 -16.43 11.43 0.46
C ARG A 103 -17.12 12.67 -0.09
N LEU A 104 -17.35 12.69 -1.40
CA LEU A 104 -18.03 13.79 -2.08
C LEU A 104 -19.33 13.30 -2.70
N GLY A 105 -20.40 14.07 -2.54
CA GLY A 105 -21.63 13.97 -3.30
C GLY A 105 -21.59 14.93 -4.49
N LEU A 106 -22.09 14.48 -5.64
CA LEU A 106 -22.34 15.30 -6.82
C LEU A 106 -23.85 15.46 -6.94
N SER A 107 -24.34 16.69 -7.04
CA SER A 107 -25.77 16.96 -7.21
C SER A 107 -25.99 17.88 -8.39
N ASP A 108 -26.98 17.54 -9.21
CA ASP A 108 -27.42 18.39 -10.31
C ASP A 108 -28.27 19.54 -9.75
N LEU A 109 -27.84 20.77 -9.99
CA LEU A 109 -28.46 21.99 -9.48
C LEU A 109 -29.50 22.58 -10.44
N GLY A 110 -29.63 22.02 -11.65
CA GLY A 110 -30.59 22.45 -12.64
C GLY A 110 -32.00 21.91 -12.37
N ALA A 111 -32.99 22.45 -13.09
CA ALA A 111 -34.34 21.91 -13.07
C ALA A 111 -34.36 20.43 -13.50
N SER A 112 -35.18 19.63 -12.83
CA SER A 112 -35.22 18.17 -13.02
C SER A 112 -36.21 17.77 -14.10
N THR A 113 -35.73 17.02 -15.10
CA THR A 113 -36.55 16.29 -16.08
C THR A 113 -36.02 14.85 -16.19
N SER A 114 -36.80 13.94 -16.79
CA SER A 114 -36.36 12.54 -17.01
C SER A 114 -35.13 12.42 -17.91
N THR A 115 -34.79 13.46 -18.68
CA THR A 115 -33.64 13.51 -19.59
C THR A 115 -32.48 14.33 -19.03
N SER A 116 -32.59 14.86 -17.81
CA SER A 116 -31.57 15.72 -17.20
C SER A 116 -30.61 14.91 -16.34
N TYR A 117 -29.58 14.33 -16.97
CA TYR A 117 -28.56 13.55 -16.26
C TYR A 117 -27.15 13.68 -16.84
N ARG A 118 -26.18 13.35 -15.98
CA ARG A 118 -24.78 13.12 -16.30
C ARG A 118 -24.32 11.87 -15.56
N GLU A 119 -23.87 10.87 -16.32
CA GLU A 119 -23.25 9.67 -15.75
C GLU A 119 -21.74 9.75 -15.96
N TYR A 120 -20.98 9.39 -14.94
CA TYR A 120 -19.52 9.37 -14.99
C TYR A 120 -18.99 7.95 -14.94
N TYR A 121 -17.81 7.71 -15.51
CA TYR A 121 -17.10 6.45 -15.30
C TYR A 121 -16.76 6.25 -13.82
N SER A 122 -16.90 5.02 -13.34
CA SER A 122 -16.51 4.65 -11.98
C SER A 122 -15.03 4.27 -11.93
N SER A 123 -14.50 4.12 -10.71
CA SER A 123 -13.16 3.55 -10.49
C SER A 123 -13.01 2.11 -10.98
N LYS A 124 -14.11 1.42 -11.33
CA LYS A 124 -14.13 0.06 -11.86
C LYS A 124 -14.14 -0.02 -13.39
N ALA A 125 -14.02 1.12 -14.10
CA ALA A 125 -13.96 1.11 -15.56
C ALA A 125 -12.77 0.26 -16.07
N ILE A 126 -12.99 -0.55 -17.12
CA ILE A 126 -11.96 -1.41 -17.71
C ILE A 126 -10.76 -0.56 -18.16
N ASP A 127 -11.03 0.51 -18.90
CA ASP A 127 -10.01 1.48 -19.28
C ASP A 127 -9.64 2.39 -18.07
N PRO A 128 -8.40 2.35 -17.57
CA PRO A 128 -7.97 3.21 -16.47
C PRO A 128 -7.93 4.70 -16.85
N SER A 129 -7.81 5.04 -18.14
CA SER A 129 -7.68 6.42 -18.60
C SER A 129 -8.95 7.25 -18.36
N VAL A 130 -10.10 6.60 -18.19
CA VAL A 130 -11.41 7.25 -17.98
C VAL A 130 -11.84 7.30 -16.51
N ARG A 131 -11.12 6.63 -15.60
CA ARG A 131 -11.47 6.58 -14.18
C ARG A 131 -11.39 7.98 -13.54
N PRO A 132 -12.16 8.26 -12.47
CA PRO A 132 -12.02 9.48 -11.69
C PRO A 132 -10.60 9.64 -11.14
N VAL A 133 -10.04 10.85 -11.23
CA VAL A 133 -8.69 11.17 -10.73
C VAL A 133 -8.77 12.41 -9.84
N LEU A 134 -8.09 12.40 -8.70
CA LEU A 134 -7.81 13.62 -7.94
C LEU A 134 -6.33 13.97 -8.12
N THR A 135 -6.06 15.09 -8.78
CA THR A 135 -4.69 15.62 -8.92
C THR A 135 -4.45 16.66 -7.85
N VAL A 136 -3.43 16.46 -7.01
CA VAL A 136 -3.12 17.37 -5.91
C VAL A 136 -1.71 17.93 -6.10
N ALA A 137 -1.58 19.25 -6.12
CA ALA A 137 -0.29 19.93 -6.02
C ALA A 137 -0.11 20.43 -4.59
N TYR A 138 1.05 20.14 -4.00
CA TYR A 138 1.40 20.58 -2.66
C TYR A 138 2.83 21.13 -2.65
N GLY A 139 3.10 22.08 -1.75
CA GLY A 139 4.42 22.67 -1.60
C GLY A 139 4.49 23.77 -0.55
N GLY A 140 5.63 23.80 0.13
CA GLY A 140 5.90 24.43 1.42
C GLY A 140 6.66 23.41 2.26
N SER A 141 7.87 23.76 2.73
CA SER A 141 8.90 22.91 3.37
C SER A 141 8.55 21.41 3.38
N THR A 142 9.06 20.71 2.38
CA THR A 142 9.11 19.25 2.36
C THR A 142 9.57 18.75 3.73
N GLN A 143 8.75 17.95 4.39
CA GLN A 143 9.36 16.82 5.10
C GLN A 143 10.09 16.04 4.02
N GLN A 144 11.41 16.07 4.14
CA GLN A 144 12.40 15.71 3.15
C GLN A 144 12.07 14.33 2.55
N GLN A 145 11.57 14.29 1.31
CA GLN A 145 11.78 13.09 0.48
C GLN A 145 13.29 12.86 0.49
N PRO A 146 13.78 11.63 0.77
CA PRO A 146 15.21 11.36 0.70
C PRO A 146 15.74 11.91 -0.64
N PRO A 147 16.93 12.54 -0.67
CA PRO A 147 17.53 12.97 -1.92
C PRO A 147 17.46 11.81 -2.92
N PRO A 148 17.14 12.02 -4.20
CA PRO A 148 17.10 10.93 -5.18
C PRO A 148 18.48 10.28 -5.21
N THR A 149 18.63 9.12 -4.56
CA THR A 149 19.93 8.45 -4.42
C THR A 149 20.31 7.66 -5.67
N GLY A 150 19.52 7.74 -6.75
CA GLY A 150 19.62 6.85 -7.91
C GLY A 150 19.38 5.38 -7.56
N THR A 151 19.00 5.08 -6.32
CA THR A 151 18.86 3.72 -5.80
C THR A 151 17.60 3.55 -4.95
N LEU A 152 17.11 2.33 -4.87
CA LEU A 152 16.07 1.89 -3.95
C LEU A 152 16.62 0.77 -3.07
N ARG A 153 16.57 0.94 -1.75
CA ARG A 153 16.96 -0.08 -0.76
C ARG A 153 15.70 -0.76 -0.22
N VAL A 154 15.59 -2.06 -0.46
CA VAL A 154 14.45 -2.89 -0.09
C VAL A 154 14.87 -3.88 0.98
N LEU A 155 14.18 -3.88 2.12
CA LEU A 155 14.38 -4.86 3.18
C LEU A 155 13.19 -5.82 3.26
N GLN A 156 13.44 -7.11 3.36
CA GLN A 156 12.49 -8.06 3.93
C GLN A 156 12.98 -8.43 5.33
N TYR A 157 12.05 -8.56 6.29
CA TYR A 157 12.34 -9.20 7.57
C TYR A 157 11.10 -9.89 8.19
N ASN A 158 11.13 -11.21 8.40
CA ASN A 158 10.21 -11.87 9.36
C ASN A 158 10.64 -11.53 10.80
N THR A 159 9.71 -11.00 11.58
CA THR A 159 9.98 -10.40 12.89
C THR A 159 9.68 -11.32 14.08
N HIS A 160 9.28 -12.57 13.85
CA HIS A 160 8.95 -13.56 14.88
C HIS A 160 7.95 -13.01 15.91
N HIS A 161 6.68 -12.99 15.52
CA HIS A 161 5.60 -12.34 16.28
C HIS A 161 5.93 -10.90 16.69
N GLY A 162 6.61 -10.17 15.80
CA GLY A 162 6.89 -8.75 15.96
C GLY A 162 8.02 -8.39 16.92
N GLY A 163 8.79 -9.32 17.46
CA GLY A 163 9.93 -8.98 18.30
C GLY A 163 10.41 -10.03 19.30
N TYR A 164 10.00 -11.29 19.18
CA TYR A 164 10.57 -12.34 20.03
C TYR A 164 11.94 -12.76 19.50
N GLY A 165 12.98 -12.52 20.30
CA GLY A 165 14.31 -13.01 19.99
C GLY A 165 14.40 -14.53 20.07
N SER A 166 15.52 -15.08 19.59
CA SER A 166 15.84 -16.51 19.73
C SER A 166 16.03 -16.95 21.19
N ASP A 167 16.09 -15.99 22.12
CA ASP A 167 16.09 -16.16 23.58
C ASP A 167 14.68 -16.14 24.20
N GLY A 168 13.63 -15.98 23.39
CA GLY A 168 12.24 -15.84 23.84
C GLY A 168 11.91 -14.48 24.47
N VAL A 169 12.83 -13.51 24.41
CA VAL A 169 12.61 -12.17 24.95
C VAL A 169 11.93 -11.30 23.90
N TYR A 170 10.74 -10.77 24.25
CA TYR A 170 10.02 -9.82 23.42
C TYR A 170 10.60 -8.40 23.54
N ASP A 171 11.28 -7.94 22.50
CA ASP A 171 11.78 -6.56 22.38
C ASP A 171 11.88 -6.11 20.91
N MET A 172 10.89 -5.33 20.48
CA MET A 172 10.82 -4.74 19.13
C MET A 172 11.99 -3.80 18.82
N ASN A 173 12.62 -3.18 19.83
CA ASN A 173 13.73 -2.26 19.59
C ASN A 173 14.92 -2.96 18.96
N ARG A 174 15.17 -4.23 19.32
CA ARG A 174 16.28 -5.01 18.75
C ARG A 174 16.13 -5.19 17.24
N ILE A 175 14.90 -5.41 16.76
CA ILE A 175 14.60 -5.49 15.34
C ILE A 175 14.71 -4.11 14.68
N VAL A 176 14.12 -3.07 15.29
CA VAL A 176 14.19 -1.71 14.75
C VAL A 176 15.63 -1.21 14.61
N ASP A 177 16.51 -1.50 15.57
CA ASP A 177 17.91 -1.09 15.51
C ASP A 177 18.64 -1.73 14.32
N TRP A 178 18.33 -3.00 13.99
CA TRP A 178 18.83 -3.64 12.78
C TRP A 178 18.24 -3.04 11.49
N ILE A 179 16.94 -2.71 11.48
CA ILE A 179 16.32 -2.02 10.34
C ILE A 179 17.00 -0.65 10.11
N VAL A 180 17.19 0.13 11.16
CA VAL A 180 17.86 1.45 11.10
C VAL A 180 19.30 1.30 10.59
N LYS A 181 20.03 0.30 11.10
CA LYS A 181 21.40 -0.04 10.64
C LYS A 181 21.44 -0.45 9.17
N ALA A 182 20.46 -1.22 8.69
CA ALA A 182 20.34 -1.60 7.28
C ALA A 182 19.96 -0.39 6.39
N ASN A 183 19.36 0.65 6.98
CA ASN A 183 18.92 1.89 6.32
C ASN A 183 18.13 1.63 5.02
N PRO A 184 17.03 0.86 5.04
CA PRO A 184 16.21 0.65 3.86
C PRO A 184 15.36 1.87 3.54
N ASP A 185 14.82 1.92 2.34
CA ASP A 185 13.84 2.92 1.93
C ASP A 185 12.41 2.36 1.99
N VAL A 186 12.26 1.07 1.74
CA VAL A 186 10.99 0.33 1.80
C VAL A 186 11.24 -1.03 2.47
N ILE A 187 10.30 -1.45 3.31
CA ILE A 187 10.43 -2.62 4.16
C ILE A 187 9.18 -3.48 4.02
N SER A 188 9.37 -4.78 3.82
CA SER A 188 8.39 -5.84 4.04
C SER A 188 8.65 -6.47 5.40
N LEU A 189 7.69 -6.41 6.31
CA LEU A 189 7.73 -7.13 7.58
C LEU A 189 6.67 -8.23 7.62
N ASN A 190 7.09 -9.44 8.02
CA ASN A 190 6.21 -10.57 8.26
C ASN A 190 6.06 -10.84 9.76
N GLU A 191 4.97 -11.53 10.10
CA GLU A 191 4.59 -11.86 11.49
C GLU A 191 4.38 -10.64 12.39
N ILE A 192 3.73 -9.62 11.85
CA ILE A 192 3.31 -8.46 12.64
C ILE A 192 1.94 -8.72 13.25
N GLU A 193 1.87 -8.61 14.57
CA GLU A 193 0.70 -8.90 15.38
C GLU A 193 -0.06 -7.62 15.78
N VAL A 194 -1.39 -7.69 15.76
CA VAL A 194 -2.26 -6.55 16.09
C VAL A 194 -3.34 -6.98 17.09
N GLY A 195 -3.33 -6.40 18.30
CA GLY A 195 -4.44 -6.50 19.25
C GLY A 195 -4.69 -7.93 19.75
N ASP A 196 -3.63 -8.71 19.93
CA ASP A 196 -3.69 -10.10 20.34
C ASP A 196 -2.70 -10.42 21.50
N SER A 197 -2.62 -11.67 21.94
CA SER A 197 -1.73 -12.03 23.06
C SER A 197 -0.25 -11.93 22.72
N TRP A 198 0.15 -12.25 21.48
CA TRP A 198 1.55 -12.19 21.05
C TRP A 198 2.09 -10.76 21.10
N SER A 199 1.29 -9.82 20.61
CA SER A 199 1.57 -8.38 20.65
C SER A 199 1.38 -7.72 22.02
N ARG A 200 0.95 -8.46 23.06
CA ARG A 200 0.52 -7.88 24.34
C ARG A 200 -0.55 -6.81 24.15
N ASN A 201 -1.49 -7.08 23.24
CA ASN A 201 -2.61 -6.23 22.85
C ASN A 201 -2.20 -4.89 22.19
N LEU A 202 -1.00 -4.82 21.62
CA LEU A 202 -0.52 -3.66 20.87
C LEU A 202 -0.87 -3.78 19.37
N ASP A 203 -0.97 -2.64 18.68
CA ASP A 203 -0.83 -2.62 17.22
C ASP A 203 0.67 -2.47 16.90
N GLN A 204 1.36 -3.60 16.71
CA GLN A 204 2.80 -3.59 16.47
C GLN A 204 3.15 -2.85 15.18
N SER A 205 2.26 -2.86 14.18
CA SER A 205 2.50 -2.17 12.92
C SER A 205 2.63 -0.64 13.14
N VAL A 206 1.82 -0.07 14.03
CA VAL A 206 1.94 1.34 14.45
C VAL A 206 3.19 1.58 15.28
N VAL A 207 3.54 0.65 16.19
CA VAL A 207 4.74 0.76 17.02
C VAL A 207 6.01 0.77 16.17
N TYR A 208 6.15 -0.14 15.19
CA TYR A 208 7.28 -0.17 14.26
C TYR A 208 7.44 1.15 13.50
N LYS A 209 6.34 1.68 12.94
CA LYS A 209 6.34 3.00 12.28
C LYS A 209 6.89 4.08 13.22
N ASN A 210 6.34 4.18 14.43
CA ASN A 210 6.70 5.23 15.37
C ASN A 210 8.16 5.13 15.83
N LEU A 211 8.66 3.91 16.08
CA LEU A 211 10.06 3.70 16.47
C LEU A 211 11.01 4.06 15.32
N LEU A 212 10.69 3.71 14.07
CA LEU A 212 11.48 4.10 12.90
C LEU A 212 11.50 5.62 12.72
N GLU A 213 10.35 6.29 12.85
CA GLU A 213 10.26 7.76 12.79
C GLU A 213 11.11 8.40 13.90
N GLN A 214 11.05 7.87 15.13
CA GLN A 214 11.84 8.35 16.26
C GLN A 214 13.35 8.18 16.03
N ARG A 215 13.80 7.03 15.50
CA ARG A 215 15.23 6.72 15.31
C ARG A 215 15.84 7.40 14.10
N THR A 216 15.05 7.60 13.04
CA THR A 216 15.54 8.14 11.76
C THR A 216 15.26 9.62 11.58
N GLY A 217 14.30 10.20 12.30
CA GLY A 217 13.85 11.58 12.09
C GLY A 217 13.12 11.79 10.76
N ILE A 218 12.76 10.71 10.05
CA ILE A 218 12.09 10.72 8.75
C ILE A 218 10.68 10.14 8.92
N THR A 219 9.70 10.66 8.18
CA THR A 219 8.34 10.11 8.14
C THR A 219 8.30 8.76 7.44
N TRP A 220 7.56 7.82 8.03
CA TRP A 220 7.32 6.50 7.45
C TRP A 220 5.83 6.30 7.16
N TYR A 221 5.51 5.74 6.01
CA TYR A 221 4.15 5.34 5.63
C TYR A 221 3.98 3.85 5.89
N LYS A 222 2.78 3.44 6.26
CA LYS A 222 2.47 2.07 6.71
C LYS A 222 1.18 1.57 6.08
N VAL A 223 1.21 0.38 5.52
CA VAL A 223 0.00 -0.40 5.19
C VAL A 223 0.15 -1.80 5.76
N TYR A 224 -0.94 -2.33 6.30
CA TYR A 224 -0.99 -3.63 6.96
C TYR A 224 -2.16 -4.43 6.40
N VAL A 225 -1.97 -5.74 6.26
CA VAL A 225 -3.03 -6.71 6.03
C VAL A 225 -2.96 -7.82 7.07
N ASN A 226 -4.10 -8.17 7.65
CA ASN A 226 -4.23 -9.35 8.48
C ASN A 226 -4.34 -10.61 7.62
N ALA A 227 -3.69 -11.69 8.04
CA ALA A 227 -3.61 -12.94 7.29
C ALA A 227 -4.99 -13.60 7.02
N HIS A 228 -5.99 -13.31 7.86
CA HIS A 228 -7.37 -13.80 7.72
C HIS A 228 -8.38 -12.71 7.34
N GLY A 229 -7.93 -11.50 7.03
CA GLY A 229 -8.82 -10.35 6.82
C GLY A 229 -9.53 -9.87 8.09
N SER A 230 -9.06 -10.27 9.27
CA SER A 230 -9.56 -9.84 10.57
C SER A 230 -9.05 -8.43 10.93
N THR A 231 -9.63 -7.84 11.98
CA THR A 231 -9.17 -6.58 12.58
C THR A 231 -8.02 -6.76 13.58
N THR A 232 -7.78 -8.00 14.02
CA THR A 232 -6.73 -8.37 14.99
C THR A 232 -6.04 -9.67 14.58
N GLY A 233 -4.81 -9.88 15.07
CA GLY A 233 -3.96 -11.05 14.84
C GLY A 233 -2.81 -10.77 13.87
N ILE A 234 -2.24 -11.85 13.36
CA ILE A 234 -0.99 -11.82 12.59
C ILE A 234 -1.19 -11.33 11.16
N GLY A 235 -0.17 -10.69 10.60
CA GLY A 235 -0.22 -10.19 9.24
C GLY A 235 1.10 -9.67 8.71
N ASN A 236 0.99 -8.99 7.56
CA ASN A 236 2.11 -8.45 6.79
C ASN A 236 2.03 -6.93 6.75
N VAL A 237 3.19 -6.27 6.79
CA VAL A 237 3.30 -4.81 6.76
C VAL A 237 4.26 -4.38 5.66
N VAL A 238 3.86 -3.35 4.92
CA VAL A 238 4.80 -2.52 4.16
C VAL A 238 5.02 -1.20 4.91
N LEU A 239 6.29 -0.88 5.16
CA LEU A 239 6.74 0.43 5.65
C LEU A 239 7.60 1.12 4.58
N SER A 240 7.41 2.42 4.37
CA SER A 240 8.10 3.15 3.30
C SER A 240 8.46 4.56 3.72
N LYS A 241 9.64 5.05 3.32
CA LYS A 241 9.98 6.49 3.39
C LYS A 241 9.22 7.31 2.35
N TYR A 242 8.69 6.68 1.30
CA TYR A 242 7.90 7.30 0.25
C TYR A 242 6.40 7.18 0.52
N PRO A 243 5.60 8.23 0.28
CA PRO A 243 4.14 8.16 0.37
C PRO A 243 3.58 7.14 -0.63
N PHE A 244 2.50 6.48 -0.24
CA PHE A 244 1.80 5.54 -1.12
C PHE A 244 0.92 6.28 -2.12
N ILE A 245 1.09 5.95 -3.40
CA ILE A 245 0.21 6.36 -4.49
C ILE A 245 -1.10 5.56 -4.41
N ALA A 246 -0.97 4.26 -4.16
CA ALA A 246 -2.06 3.32 -4.00
C ALA A 246 -1.62 2.19 -3.07
N THR A 247 -2.59 1.49 -2.50
CA THR A 247 -2.38 0.30 -1.70
C THR A 247 -3.39 -0.76 -2.10
N GLY A 248 -2.99 -2.02 -2.04
CA GLY A 248 -3.86 -3.17 -2.29
C GLY A 248 -3.64 -4.27 -1.27
N SER A 249 -4.62 -5.14 -1.11
CA SER A 249 -4.47 -6.35 -0.32
C SER A 249 -5.19 -7.51 -1.00
N HIS A 250 -4.65 -8.71 -0.84
CA HIS A 250 -5.24 -9.94 -1.35
C HIS A 250 -5.17 -11.01 -0.28
N LEU A 251 -6.32 -11.59 0.08
CA LEU A 251 -6.35 -12.78 0.93
C LEU A 251 -5.98 -13.98 0.06
N LEU A 252 -5.08 -14.80 0.58
CA LEU A 252 -4.62 -16.03 -0.01
C LEU A 252 -5.30 -17.21 0.71
N THR A 253 -5.25 -18.37 0.07
CA THR A 253 -5.68 -19.63 0.69
C THR A 253 -4.90 -19.90 1.99
N ALA A 254 -5.43 -20.79 2.83
CA ALA A 254 -4.82 -21.23 4.10
C ALA A 254 -4.56 -20.12 5.14
N GLY A 255 -5.33 -19.02 5.06
CA GLY A 255 -5.26 -17.96 6.06
C GLY A 255 -3.99 -17.14 5.96
N ARG A 256 -3.52 -16.91 4.73
CA ARG A 256 -2.42 -16.02 4.39
C ARG A 256 -2.94 -14.80 3.64
N ALA A 257 -2.10 -13.78 3.50
CA ALA A 257 -2.45 -12.57 2.77
C ALA A 257 -1.22 -11.89 2.19
N ALA A 258 -1.41 -11.12 1.12
CA ALA A 258 -0.43 -10.22 0.56
C ALA A 258 -0.92 -8.77 0.64
N VAL A 259 0.00 -7.83 0.85
CA VAL A 259 -0.25 -6.40 0.84
C VAL A 259 0.71 -5.72 -0.12
N ASP A 260 0.16 -4.90 -1.02
CA ASP A 260 0.91 -4.09 -1.98
C ASP A 260 0.84 -2.61 -1.57
N ALA A 261 1.95 -1.92 -1.79
CA ALA A 261 2.00 -0.47 -1.80
C ALA A 261 2.71 0.04 -3.06
N THR A 262 1.99 0.84 -3.85
CA THR A 262 2.57 1.55 -4.98
C THR A 262 3.26 2.82 -4.51
N ILE A 263 4.53 3.02 -4.87
CA ILE A 263 5.32 4.21 -4.52
C ILE A 263 5.94 4.87 -5.76
N SER A 264 6.30 6.15 -5.65
CA SER A 264 7.12 6.84 -6.65
C SER A 264 8.53 7.04 -6.12
N VAL A 265 9.52 6.52 -6.86
CA VAL A 265 10.93 6.71 -6.54
C VAL A 265 11.65 7.27 -7.76
N SER A 266 12.22 8.47 -7.63
CA SER A 266 12.84 9.21 -8.74
C SER A 266 11.93 9.32 -9.98
N GLY A 267 10.62 9.49 -9.78
CA GLY A 267 9.62 9.59 -10.86
C GLY A 267 9.21 8.27 -11.50
N ARG A 268 9.72 7.13 -11.02
CA ARG A 268 9.30 5.78 -11.45
C ARG A 268 8.29 5.20 -10.48
N THR A 269 7.20 4.65 -11.01
CA THR A 269 6.22 3.90 -10.23
C THR A 269 6.75 2.49 -9.95
N ILE A 270 6.71 2.08 -8.69
CA ILE A 270 7.15 0.76 -8.23
C ILE A 270 6.01 0.16 -7.39
N ASN A 271 5.64 -1.08 -7.69
CA ASN A 271 4.70 -1.86 -6.88
C ASN A 271 5.50 -2.75 -5.95
N PHE A 272 5.18 -2.72 -4.66
CA PHE A 272 5.95 -3.35 -3.61
C PHE A 272 5.04 -4.20 -2.75
N THR A 273 5.19 -5.52 -2.86
CA THR A 273 4.32 -6.50 -2.20
C THR A 273 5.05 -7.21 -1.07
N SER A 274 4.39 -7.31 0.08
CA SER A 274 4.78 -8.15 1.21
C SER A 274 3.81 -9.32 1.36
N THR A 275 4.31 -10.54 1.53
CA THR A 275 3.52 -11.75 1.79
C THR A 275 4.23 -12.69 2.77
N HIS A 276 3.50 -13.64 3.35
CA HIS A 276 4.03 -14.72 4.17
C HIS A 276 3.23 -15.99 3.87
N MET A 277 3.89 -17.02 3.34
CA MET A 277 3.26 -18.26 2.86
C MET A 277 3.10 -19.32 3.96
N ASP A 278 2.26 -20.33 3.69
CA ASP A 278 1.97 -21.43 4.61
C ASP A 278 3.23 -22.17 5.11
N ASN A 279 3.32 -22.34 6.42
CA ASN A 279 4.46 -22.94 7.12
C ASN A 279 4.37 -24.47 7.28
N LEU A 280 3.25 -25.08 6.92
CA LEU A 280 2.96 -26.50 7.18
C LEU A 280 2.91 -27.34 5.90
N TYR A 281 2.24 -26.86 4.86
CA TYR A 281 1.85 -27.65 3.69
C TYR A 281 2.33 -27.02 2.39
N GLU A 282 3.21 -27.73 1.68
CA GLU A 282 3.69 -27.34 0.35
C GLU A 282 2.55 -27.11 -0.66
N SER A 283 1.49 -27.93 -0.62
CA SER A 283 0.33 -27.78 -1.49
C SER A 283 -0.38 -26.43 -1.30
N ASN A 284 -0.39 -25.90 -0.07
CA ASN A 284 -0.94 -24.57 0.20
C ASN A 284 -0.03 -23.51 -0.43
N ARG A 285 1.28 -23.57 -0.18
CA ARG A 285 2.25 -22.63 -0.76
C ARG A 285 2.23 -22.56 -2.28
N ILE A 286 2.09 -23.69 -2.96
CA ILE A 286 1.95 -23.73 -4.43
C ILE A 286 0.66 -23.01 -4.87
N THR A 287 -0.44 -23.20 -4.14
CA THR A 287 -1.73 -22.54 -4.42
C THR A 287 -1.64 -21.04 -4.17
N GLU A 288 -1.14 -20.64 -2.99
CA GLU A 288 -0.93 -19.24 -2.59
C GLU A 288 -0.01 -18.50 -3.56
N THR A 289 1.07 -19.15 -4.03
CA THR A 289 2.00 -18.56 -5.00
C THR A 289 1.30 -18.29 -6.34
N LYS A 290 0.41 -19.18 -6.80
CA LYS A 290 -0.36 -18.97 -8.03
C LYS A 290 -1.39 -17.85 -7.89
N GLU A 291 -2.07 -17.79 -6.75
CA GLU A 291 -2.99 -16.69 -6.41
C GLU A 291 -2.25 -15.35 -6.40
N LEU A 292 -1.10 -15.30 -5.72
CA LEU A 292 -0.22 -14.12 -5.69
C LEU A 292 0.24 -13.72 -7.08
N LEU A 293 0.78 -14.64 -7.88
CA LEU A 293 1.24 -14.33 -9.24
C LEU A 293 0.11 -13.80 -10.12
N SER A 294 -1.10 -14.35 -10.00
CA SER A 294 -2.29 -13.85 -10.71
C SER A 294 -2.60 -12.41 -10.28
N TRP A 295 -2.64 -12.13 -8.98
CA TRP A 295 -2.88 -10.79 -8.46
C TRP A 295 -1.81 -9.79 -8.88
N GLU A 296 -0.54 -10.18 -8.84
CA GLU A 296 0.59 -9.35 -9.24
C GLU A 296 0.50 -8.85 -10.69
N THR A 297 -0.11 -9.64 -11.60
CA THR A 297 -0.29 -9.22 -13.01
C THR A 297 -1.30 -8.10 -13.20
N THR A 298 -2.08 -7.77 -12.16
CA THR A 298 -3.00 -6.63 -12.18
C THR A 298 -2.30 -5.29 -11.94
N PHE A 299 -1.05 -5.33 -11.45
CA PHE A 299 -0.21 -4.16 -11.24
C PHE A 299 0.69 -3.88 -12.44
N ALA A 300 1.02 -2.60 -12.65
CA ALA A 300 1.99 -2.20 -13.64
C ALA A 300 3.40 -2.76 -13.34
N GLU A 301 4.25 -2.87 -14.36
CA GLU A 301 5.64 -3.33 -14.21
C GLU A 301 6.49 -2.48 -13.25
N ASN A 302 7.70 -2.97 -12.95
CA ASN A 302 8.53 -2.58 -11.79
C ASN A 302 7.94 -3.09 -10.48
N ARG A 303 7.67 -4.40 -10.44
CA ARG A 303 7.14 -5.09 -9.27
C ARG A 303 8.28 -5.70 -8.47
N ILE A 304 8.23 -5.52 -7.15
CA ILE A 304 9.11 -6.17 -6.19
C ILE A 304 8.22 -6.92 -5.21
N VAL A 305 8.45 -8.21 -5.05
CA VAL A 305 7.69 -9.07 -4.14
C VAL A 305 8.64 -9.60 -3.07
N CYS A 306 8.28 -9.42 -1.82
CA CYS A 306 9.08 -9.79 -0.66
C CYS A 306 8.27 -10.68 0.27
N GLY A 307 8.95 -11.58 0.97
CA GLY A 307 8.28 -12.36 2.01
C GLY A 307 9.07 -13.53 2.53
N ASP A 308 8.56 -14.08 3.63
CA ASP A 308 8.86 -15.43 4.08
C ASP A 308 7.99 -16.42 3.30
N TRP A 309 8.64 -17.24 2.47
CA TRP A 309 7.96 -18.23 1.65
C TRP A 309 7.81 -19.58 2.35
N ASN A 310 8.43 -19.81 3.51
CA ASN A 310 8.48 -21.13 4.15
C ASN A 310 8.92 -22.27 3.19
N ALA A 311 9.73 -21.92 2.18
CA ALA A 311 10.06 -22.79 1.07
C ALA A 311 11.54 -22.67 0.70
N TRP A 312 12.18 -23.78 0.35
CA TRP A 312 13.59 -23.79 -0.03
C TRP A 312 13.78 -23.39 -1.50
N PRO A 313 14.98 -22.96 -1.92
CA PRO A 313 15.20 -22.39 -3.26
C PRO A 313 14.86 -23.32 -4.45
N ASN A 314 14.76 -24.63 -4.22
CA ASN A 314 14.54 -25.67 -5.23
C ASN A 314 13.12 -26.27 -5.21
N THR A 315 12.18 -25.71 -4.44
CA THR A 315 10.78 -26.18 -4.43
C THR A 315 9.97 -25.63 -5.60
N THR A 316 8.79 -26.23 -5.83
CA THR A 316 7.90 -25.90 -6.95
C THR A 316 7.43 -24.45 -6.90
N GLU A 317 6.99 -23.98 -5.74
CA GLU A 317 6.50 -22.62 -5.52
C GLU A 317 7.59 -21.55 -5.79
N ILE A 318 8.85 -21.84 -5.45
CA ILE A 318 9.96 -20.93 -5.78
C ILE A 318 10.29 -20.98 -7.28
N ALA A 319 10.17 -22.15 -7.93
CA ALA A 319 10.31 -22.26 -9.37
C ALA A 319 9.21 -21.49 -10.12
N ASP A 320 7.97 -21.53 -9.63
CA ASP A 320 6.83 -20.78 -10.16
C ASP A 320 7.09 -19.27 -10.10
N MET A 321 7.57 -18.75 -8.96
CA MET A 321 8.02 -17.35 -8.86
C MET A 321 9.12 -17.03 -9.86
N LYS A 322 10.17 -17.87 -9.92
CA LYS A 322 11.33 -17.69 -10.82
C LYS A 322 10.98 -17.75 -12.31
N ALA A 323 9.81 -18.25 -12.68
CA ALA A 323 9.35 -18.24 -14.08
C ALA A 323 9.21 -16.80 -14.60
N THR A 324 8.63 -15.90 -13.81
CA THR A 324 8.33 -14.50 -14.21
C THR A 324 9.07 -13.44 -13.40
N TYR A 325 9.70 -13.84 -12.29
CA TYR A 325 10.52 -12.99 -11.43
C TYR A 325 11.97 -13.48 -11.37
N THR A 326 12.87 -12.56 -11.04
CA THR A 326 14.26 -12.83 -10.70
C THR A 326 14.37 -12.89 -9.18
N GLU A 327 14.82 -14.02 -8.64
CA GLU A 327 15.18 -14.16 -7.23
C GLU A 327 16.52 -13.43 -7.00
N THR A 328 16.53 -12.46 -6.10
CA THR A 328 17.63 -11.47 -6.04
C THR A 328 18.90 -12.01 -5.40
N TRP A 329 18.83 -12.95 -4.45
CA TRP A 329 20.03 -13.49 -3.81
C TRP A 329 20.91 -14.24 -4.80
N SER A 330 20.34 -15.22 -5.51
CA SER A 330 21.05 -16.00 -6.53
C SER A 330 21.52 -15.12 -7.69
N ALA A 331 20.75 -14.10 -8.08
CA ALA A 331 21.17 -13.13 -9.08
C ALA A 331 22.37 -12.29 -8.60
N ALA A 332 22.38 -11.82 -7.35
CA ALA A 332 23.51 -11.10 -6.78
C ALA A 332 24.75 -11.99 -6.62
N GLN A 333 24.58 -13.29 -6.31
CA GLN A 333 25.69 -14.25 -6.29
C GLN A 333 26.33 -14.38 -7.67
N ALA A 334 25.52 -14.53 -8.72
CA ALA A 334 26.01 -14.61 -10.11
C ALA A 334 26.75 -13.33 -10.53
N LEU A 335 26.39 -12.17 -9.96
CA LEU A 335 27.04 -10.88 -10.20
C LEU A 335 28.27 -10.63 -9.30
N GLY A 336 28.55 -11.49 -8.31
CA GLY A 336 29.60 -11.25 -7.32
C GLY A 336 29.29 -10.08 -6.37
N THR A 337 28.01 -9.76 -6.17
CA THR A 337 27.52 -8.62 -5.36
C THR A 337 26.66 -9.05 -4.16
N ALA A 338 26.61 -10.35 -3.88
CA ALA A 338 25.97 -10.92 -2.69
C ALA A 338 26.91 -10.86 -1.48
N THR A 339 26.38 -10.51 -0.31
CA THR A 339 27.09 -10.56 0.98
C THR A 339 26.26 -11.36 1.99
N GLY A 340 26.87 -12.32 2.68
CA GLY A 340 26.20 -13.27 3.57
C GLY A 340 26.35 -14.72 3.10
N ASN A 341 25.67 -15.64 3.78
CA ASN A 341 25.78 -17.09 3.51
C ASN A 341 24.53 -17.69 2.84
N GLY A 342 23.50 -16.89 2.55
CA GLY A 342 22.25 -17.36 1.95
C GLY A 342 21.21 -17.84 2.95
N ILE A 343 21.57 -18.02 4.22
CA ILE A 343 20.67 -18.57 5.24
C ILE A 343 19.85 -17.43 5.84
N THR A 344 18.52 -17.60 5.84
CA THR A 344 17.59 -16.64 6.41
C THR A 344 16.83 -17.18 7.61
N HIS A 345 16.71 -18.50 7.78
CA HIS A 345 16.14 -19.12 8.97
C HIS A 345 16.78 -20.49 9.22
N GLY A 346 17.19 -20.75 10.46
CA GLY A 346 17.88 -21.98 10.85
C GLY A 346 19.12 -22.24 9.99
N SER A 347 19.03 -23.21 9.08
CA SER A 347 20.08 -23.57 8.11
C SER A 347 19.69 -23.38 6.65
N HIS A 348 18.60 -22.68 6.36
CA HIS A 348 18.00 -22.58 5.03
C HIS A 348 17.70 -21.14 4.61
N GLN A 349 17.61 -20.93 3.29
CA GLN A 349 17.00 -19.73 2.71
C GLN A 349 15.50 -19.98 2.57
N ILE A 350 14.67 -19.19 3.23
CA ILE A 350 13.21 -19.20 3.06
C ILE A 350 12.61 -17.79 2.91
N ASP A 351 13.40 -16.74 3.15
CA ASP A 351 13.01 -15.34 2.93
C ASP A 351 13.58 -14.84 1.61
N TYR A 352 12.74 -14.17 0.83
CA TYR A 352 13.07 -13.79 -0.54
C TYR A 352 12.70 -12.35 -0.85
N ILE A 353 13.48 -11.77 -1.77
CA ILE A 353 13.13 -10.59 -2.52
C ILE A 353 13.18 -10.98 -4.00
N PHE A 354 12.05 -10.79 -4.69
CA PHE A 354 11.87 -11.06 -6.10
C PHE A 354 11.66 -9.76 -6.87
N GLN A 355 12.26 -9.65 -8.06
CA GLN A 355 12.06 -8.52 -8.98
C GLN A 355 11.38 -9.04 -10.26
N SER A 356 10.30 -8.41 -10.74
CA SER A 356 9.68 -8.85 -12.00
C SER A 356 10.66 -8.74 -13.17
N LYS A 357 10.69 -9.74 -14.06
CA LYS A 357 11.61 -9.73 -15.22
C LYS A 357 11.31 -8.60 -16.21
N GLY A 358 10.10 -8.05 -16.19
CA GLY A 358 9.69 -6.87 -16.98
C GLY A 358 10.06 -5.52 -16.37
N ALA A 359 10.70 -5.48 -15.19
CA ALA A 359 11.07 -4.24 -14.50
C ALA A 359 12.26 -3.51 -15.15
N THR A 360 12.03 -2.88 -16.31
CA THR A 360 13.08 -2.22 -17.11
C THR A 360 13.72 -1.01 -16.41
N ASN A 361 13.02 -0.37 -15.46
CA ASN A 361 13.54 0.78 -14.72
C ASN A 361 14.35 0.39 -13.48
N LEU A 362 14.46 -0.90 -13.16
CA LEU A 362 15.16 -1.40 -11.98
C LEU A 362 16.28 -2.34 -12.40
N SER A 363 17.46 -2.18 -11.80
CA SER A 363 18.53 -3.18 -11.93
C SER A 363 19.13 -3.48 -10.58
N LEU A 364 19.20 -4.76 -10.23
CA LEU A 364 19.83 -5.23 -9.01
C LEU A 364 21.28 -4.77 -8.94
N LYS A 365 21.65 -4.16 -7.81
CA LYS A 365 23.01 -3.67 -7.50
C LYS A 365 23.74 -4.61 -6.54
N SER A 366 23.05 -5.06 -5.50
CA SER A 366 23.62 -5.93 -4.46
C SER A 366 22.52 -6.55 -3.61
N VAL A 367 22.83 -7.67 -2.95
CA VAL A 367 21.99 -8.22 -1.87
C VAL A 367 22.87 -8.50 -0.66
N THR A 368 22.37 -8.18 0.53
CA THR A 368 22.98 -8.51 1.81
C THR A 368 21.99 -9.30 2.66
N ILE A 369 22.38 -10.49 3.09
CA ILE A 369 21.69 -11.24 4.15
C ILE A 369 22.53 -11.05 5.41
N TYR A 370 21.96 -10.35 6.39
CA TYR A 370 22.68 -10.03 7.62
C TYR A 370 22.76 -11.24 8.54
N ASN A 371 23.85 -11.36 9.31
CA ASN A 371 23.86 -12.20 10.51
C ASN A 371 23.59 -11.29 11.71
N THR A 372 22.42 -11.46 12.32
CA THR A 372 21.93 -10.63 13.42
C THR A 372 22.31 -11.15 14.80
N ALA A 373 22.96 -12.32 14.88
CA ALA A 373 23.42 -12.90 16.13
C ALA A 373 24.43 -11.98 16.83
N ASP A 374 24.24 -11.77 18.12
CA ASP A 374 25.20 -11.10 18.98
C ASP A 374 26.37 -12.02 19.37
N ALA A 375 27.24 -11.54 20.27
CA ALA A 375 28.41 -12.31 20.74
C ALA A 375 28.05 -13.63 21.46
N ASN A 376 26.81 -13.76 21.93
CA ASN A 376 26.29 -14.97 22.59
C ASN A 376 25.48 -15.85 21.64
N GLY A 377 25.40 -15.49 20.35
CA GLY A 377 24.60 -16.21 19.36
C GLY A 377 23.12 -15.85 19.41
N VAL A 378 22.71 -14.84 20.17
CA VAL A 378 21.29 -14.48 20.32
C VAL A 378 20.89 -13.54 19.20
N MET A 379 19.77 -13.87 18.55
CA MET A 379 19.21 -13.09 17.44
C MET A 379 17.93 -12.37 17.90
N PRO A 380 17.63 -11.18 17.35
CA PRO A 380 16.43 -10.41 17.67
C PRO A 380 15.14 -10.95 17.04
N SER A 381 15.27 -11.81 16.04
CA SER A 381 14.25 -12.65 15.42
C SER A 381 14.91 -14.01 15.15
N ASP A 382 14.14 -15.08 15.01
CA ASP A 382 14.65 -16.36 14.52
C ASP A 382 15.03 -16.31 13.02
N HIS A 383 14.56 -15.30 12.29
CA HIS A 383 14.95 -15.02 10.91
C HIS A 383 16.07 -13.96 10.78
N GLN A 384 16.72 -13.95 9.63
CA GLN A 384 17.69 -12.93 9.20
C GLN A 384 17.06 -11.98 8.18
N PRO A 385 17.34 -10.67 8.26
CA PRO A 385 16.87 -9.72 7.28
C PRO A 385 17.63 -9.82 5.96
N VAL A 386 16.88 -9.71 4.87
CA VAL A 386 17.41 -9.67 3.49
C VAL A 386 17.28 -8.24 2.96
N LEU A 387 18.39 -7.62 2.55
CA LEU A 387 18.41 -6.29 1.96
C LEU A 387 18.87 -6.36 0.50
N ALA A 388 17.99 -6.00 -0.44
CA ALA A 388 18.33 -5.79 -1.83
C ALA A 388 18.47 -4.30 -2.14
N VAL A 389 19.46 -3.94 -2.95
CA VAL A 389 19.64 -2.58 -3.46
C VAL A 389 19.47 -2.62 -4.97
N PHE A 390 18.63 -1.73 -5.50
CA PHE A 390 18.39 -1.57 -6.93
C PHE A 390 18.86 -0.20 -7.38
N ASN A 391 19.48 -0.09 -8.55
CA ASN A 391 19.58 1.19 -9.25
C ASN A 391 18.25 1.48 -9.95
N ILE A 392 17.87 2.76 -9.99
CA ILE A 392 16.70 3.26 -10.72
C ILE A 392 17.18 3.96 -11.98
N LYS A 393 16.64 3.55 -13.13
CA LYS A 393 17.03 4.03 -14.46
C LYS A 393 16.13 5.14 -15.01
#